data_AF-A0A7H4Q1H3-F1
#
_entry.id   AF-A0A7H4Q1H3-F1
#
_cell.length_a   1.000
_cell.length_b   1.000
_cell.length_c   1.000
_cell.angle_alpha   90.00
_cell.angle_beta   90.00
_cell.angle_gamma   90.00
#
_symmetry.space_group_name_H-M   'P 1'
#
loop_
_entity.id
_entity.type
_entity.pdbx_description
1 polymer ?
#
loop_
_entity_poly.entity_id
_entity_poly.type
_entity_poly.pdbx_seq_one_letter_code
_entity_poly.pdbx_strand_id
1 'polypeptide(L)'
;MDHLDDDELEAIALLLSSDRLHRFRALAGSTRAAVTLHQQTLQLGGSLMSVTAVLEIALRNAVCDRLTLHFQTENWLLKPPSVFAWRDEERQRIVMAVRAAQRTQYAKLDASQKRQLDEVAFRRGVPAGISHEHRSSARQKAIGIPAGQVIAQLTLYFWKRLFSVDYDHSLWKPALKRMFPGKQVTRAAVAANLECIYQTRNRIAHHEPVYGNRLDDTLDAIDFIAAQLGAARSDGRTPLSKMLEKERSALGDQAAALRSRIDALRSSVETQTGLARSAALVNESA
;
A
#
# COMPACT_ATOMS: atom_id res chain seq x y z
N MET A 1 11.17 26.35 4.56
CA MET A 1 10.07 26.91 5.38
C MET A 1 10.41 28.31 5.86
N ASP A 2 11.37 28.97 5.22
CA ASP A 2 12.02 30.15 5.80
C ASP A 2 11.23 31.43 5.51
N HIS A 3 10.15 31.30 4.73
CA HIS A 3 9.18 32.35 4.45
C HIS A 3 8.01 32.40 5.44
N LEU A 4 7.91 31.46 6.39
CA LEU A 4 6.84 31.42 7.39
C LEU A 4 7.31 32.02 8.71
N ASP A 5 6.56 32.95 9.27
CA ASP A 5 6.79 33.45 10.63
C ASP A 5 6.27 32.47 11.70
N ASP A 6 6.44 32.82 12.98
CA ASP A 6 6.10 31.92 14.09
C ASP A 6 4.58 31.84 14.34
N ASP A 7 3.83 32.91 14.08
CA ASP A 7 2.37 32.92 14.19
C ASP A 7 1.73 32.07 13.08
N GLU A 8 2.25 32.17 11.86
CA GLU A 8 1.87 31.32 10.73
C GLU A 8 2.19 29.84 11.01
N LEU A 9 3.31 29.54 11.66
CA LEU A 9 3.66 28.17 12.04
C LEU A 9 2.75 27.59 13.12
N GLU A 10 2.36 28.38 14.11
CA GLU A 10 1.34 27.99 15.10
C GLU A 10 0.01 27.68 14.42
N ALA A 11 -0.45 28.54 13.51
CA ALA A 11 -1.66 28.30 12.72
C ALA A 11 -1.57 27.02 11.87
N ILE A 12 -0.44 26.78 11.20
CA ILE A 12 -0.19 25.53 10.45
C ILE A 12 -0.19 24.32 11.38
N ALA A 13 0.37 24.43 12.58
CA ALA A 13 0.39 23.34 13.53
C ALA A 13 -1.01 22.93 13.99
N LEU A 14 -1.92 23.90 14.14
CA LEU A 14 -3.34 23.63 14.41
C LEU A 14 -4.02 22.91 13.23
N LEU A 15 -3.71 23.28 11.98
CA LEU A 15 -4.25 22.62 10.78
C LEU A 15 -3.79 21.17 10.62
N LEU A 16 -2.55 20.86 11.03
CA LEU A 16 -1.97 19.51 10.93
C LEU A 16 -2.39 18.57 12.07
N SER A 17 -3.23 19.03 13.01
CA SER A 17 -3.61 18.35 14.26
C SER A 17 -2.46 18.19 15.26
N SER A 18 -2.74 18.55 16.52
CA SER A 18 -1.83 18.41 17.66
C SER A 18 -1.34 16.96 17.82
N ASP A 19 -2.20 15.97 17.61
CA ASP A 19 -1.88 14.55 17.81
C ASP A 19 -0.85 14.04 16.78
N ARG A 20 -0.90 14.56 15.56
CA ARG A 20 0.06 14.18 14.50
C ARG A 20 1.41 14.82 14.72
N LEU A 21 1.43 16.07 15.17
CA LEU A 21 2.66 16.81 15.43
C LEU A 21 3.29 16.50 16.79
N HIS A 22 2.53 15.98 17.76
CA HIS A 22 3.03 15.70 19.11
C HIS A 22 4.31 14.85 19.10
N ARG A 23 4.33 13.76 18.30
CA ARG A 23 5.50 12.89 18.16
C ARG A 23 6.72 13.60 17.58
N PHE A 24 6.51 14.55 16.67
CA PHE A 24 7.58 15.32 16.06
C PHE A 24 8.06 16.45 16.95
N ARG A 25 7.16 17.09 17.72
CA ARG A 25 7.51 18.11 18.72
C ARG A 25 8.45 17.53 19.78
N ALA A 26 8.16 16.33 20.28
CA ALA A 26 9.03 15.63 21.22
C ALA A 26 10.44 15.33 20.66
N LEU A 27 10.57 15.12 19.34
CA LEU A 27 11.85 14.85 18.69
C LEU A 27 12.61 16.12 18.30
N ALA A 28 11.89 17.20 17.96
CA ALA A 28 12.45 18.33 17.24
C ALA A 28 12.68 19.58 18.10
N GLY A 29 12.12 19.65 19.31
CA GLY A 29 12.31 20.74 20.27
C GLY A 29 11.68 22.09 19.87
N SER A 30 11.19 22.24 18.64
CA SER A 30 10.52 23.45 18.16
C SER A 30 9.38 23.14 17.18
N THR A 31 8.38 24.02 17.11
CA THR A 31 7.24 23.90 16.19
C THR A 31 7.72 23.87 14.73
N ARG A 32 8.63 24.78 14.35
CA ARG A 32 9.22 24.85 12.99
C ARG A 32 9.87 23.53 12.57
N ALA A 33 10.70 22.96 13.45
CA ALA A 33 11.39 21.71 13.15
C ALA A 33 10.41 20.53 13.11
N ALA A 34 9.40 20.50 13.97
CA ALA A 34 8.35 19.48 13.95
C ALA A 34 7.53 19.49 12.65
N VAL A 35 7.11 20.68 12.20
CA VAL A 35 6.38 20.85 10.93
C VAL A 35 7.27 20.47 9.75
N THR A 36 8.56 20.85 9.77
CA THR A 36 9.52 20.44 8.73
C THR A 36 9.68 18.93 8.65
N LEU A 37 9.88 18.28 9.80
CA LEU A 37 10.06 16.84 9.88
C LEU A 37 8.80 16.10 9.40
N HIS A 38 7.61 16.58 9.78
CA HIS A 38 6.35 16.06 9.28
C HIS A 38 6.28 16.11 7.73
N GLN A 39 6.57 17.26 7.12
CA GLN A 39 6.53 17.40 5.66
C GLN A 39 7.53 16.47 4.95
N GLN A 40 8.73 16.31 5.50
CA GLN A 40 9.72 15.38 4.95
C GLN A 40 9.28 13.92 5.06
N THR A 41 8.66 13.52 6.17
CA THR A 41 8.10 12.16 6.30
C THR A 41 6.95 11.92 5.31
N LEU A 42 6.15 12.95 5.01
CA LEU A 42 5.09 12.87 4.02
C LEU A 42 5.65 12.71 2.60
N GLN A 43 6.69 13.47 2.24
CA GLN A 43 7.38 13.36 0.96
C GLN A 43 8.01 11.98 0.78
N LEU A 44 8.71 11.47 1.80
CA LEU A 44 9.24 10.11 1.81
C LEU A 44 8.13 9.07 1.64
N GLY A 45 7.00 9.25 2.33
CA GLY A 45 5.80 8.42 2.16
C GLY A 45 5.29 8.40 0.72
N GLY A 46 5.30 9.54 0.04
CA GLY A 46 4.98 9.63 -1.39
C GLY A 46 5.91 8.79 -2.27
N SER A 47 7.23 8.90 -2.06
CA SER A 47 8.23 8.08 -2.75
C SER A 47 8.03 6.57 -2.49
N LEU A 48 7.78 6.18 -1.24
CA LEU A 48 7.49 4.80 -0.85
C LEU A 48 6.23 4.25 -1.53
N MET A 49 5.17 5.05 -1.64
CA MET A 49 3.93 4.66 -2.32
C MET A 49 4.16 4.42 -3.80
N SER A 50 5.01 5.22 -4.45
CA SER A 50 5.38 5.03 -5.86
C SER A 50 6.08 3.69 -6.10
N VAL A 51 7.13 3.40 -5.32
CA VAL A 51 7.87 2.12 -5.40
C VAL A 51 6.95 0.94 -5.08
N THR A 52 6.13 1.07 -4.04
CA THR A 52 5.17 0.04 -3.63
C THR A 52 4.15 -0.24 -4.73
N ALA A 53 3.66 0.78 -5.44
CA ALA A 53 2.70 0.62 -6.52
C ALA A 53 3.28 -0.20 -7.69
N VAL A 54 4.51 0.08 -8.10
CA VAL A 54 5.21 -0.70 -9.14
C VAL A 54 5.37 -2.16 -8.71
N LEU A 55 5.81 -2.39 -7.47
CA LEU A 55 5.97 -3.74 -6.91
C LEU A 55 4.63 -4.48 -6.83
N GLU A 56 3.55 -3.82 -6.39
CA GLU A 56 2.21 -4.39 -6.33
C GLU A 56 1.71 -4.81 -7.71
N ILE A 57 1.88 -3.95 -8.72
CA ILE A 57 1.49 -4.26 -10.10
C ILE A 57 2.29 -5.46 -10.63
N ALA A 58 3.61 -5.47 -10.42
CA ALA A 58 4.46 -6.57 -10.85
C ALA A 58 4.09 -7.89 -10.16
N LEU A 59 3.90 -7.86 -8.83
CA LEU A 59 3.48 -9.02 -8.04
C LEU A 59 2.13 -9.56 -8.54
N ARG A 60 1.13 -8.68 -8.67
CA ARG A 60 -0.21 -9.03 -9.14
C ARG A 60 -0.15 -9.71 -10.50
N ASN A 61 0.54 -9.10 -11.45
CA ASN A 61 0.61 -9.63 -12.81
C ASN A 61 1.31 -10.99 -12.81
N ALA A 62 2.41 -11.13 -12.07
CA ALA A 62 3.12 -12.40 -11.96
C ALA A 62 2.28 -13.49 -11.28
N VAL A 63 1.47 -13.16 -10.26
CA VAL A 63 0.49 -14.08 -9.68
C VAL A 63 -0.55 -14.48 -10.72
N CYS A 64 -1.11 -13.51 -11.44
CA CYS A 64 -2.16 -13.76 -12.44
C CYS A 64 -1.65 -14.70 -13.54
N ASP A 65 -0.48 -14.43 -14.10
CA ASP A 65 0.12 -15.28 -15.13
C ASP A 65 0.31 -16.72 -14.62
N ARG A 66 0.78 -16.89 -13.39
CA ARG A 66 1.04 -18.22 -12.83
C ARG A 66 -0.20 -18.99 -12.47
N LEU A 67 -1.21 -18.32 -11.94
CA LEU A 67 -2.48 -18.97 -11.64
C LEU A 67 -3.27 -19.28 -12.92
N THR A 68 -3.21 -18.43 -13.94
CA THR A 68 -3.77 -18.74 -15.27
C THR A 68 -3.11 -19.96 -15.89
N LEU A 69 -1.78 -20.06 -15.85
CA LEU A 69 -1.06 -21.23 -16.33
C LEU A 69 -1.37 -22.50 -15.52
N HIS A 70 -1.45 -22.39 -14.19
CA HIS A 70 -1.69 -23.53 -13.31
C HIS A 70 -3.13 -24.08 -13.45
N PHE A 71 -4.12 -23.19 -13.44
CA PHE A 71 -5.54 -23.54 -13.52
C PHE A 71 -6.05 -23.69 -14.95
N GLN A 72 -5.24 -23.34 -15.96
CA GLN A 72 -5.57 -23.42 -17.39
C GLN A 72 -6.85 -22.66 -17.76
N THR A 73 -7.14 -21.56 -17.08
CA THR A 73 -8.28 -20.70 -17.35
C THR A 73 -7.95 -19.28 -16.97
N GLU A 74 -8.37 -18.28 -17.75
CA GLU A 74 -8.19 -16.86 -17.39
C GLU A 74 -9.16 -16.39 -16.31
N ASN A 75 -10.23 -17.16 -16.06
CA ASN A 75 -11.30 -16.79 -15.15
C ASN A 75 -11.21 -17.47 -13.78
N TRP A 76 -10.02 -17.97 -13.40
CA TRP A 76 -9.79 -18.67 -12.13
C TRP A 76 -10.20 -17.85 -10.90
N LEU A 77 -10.16 -16.51 -11.00
CA LEU A 77 -10.55 -15.62 -9.91
C LEU A 77 -12.05 -15.71 -9.59
N LEU A 78 -12.90 -15.63 -10.62
CA LEU A 78 -14.37 -15.60 -10.45
C LEU A 78 -14.99 -16.99 -10.51
N LYS A 79 -14.38 -17.90 -11.26
CA LYS A 79 -14.81 -19.28 -11.48
C LYS A 79 -13.61 -20.21 -11.36
N PRO A 80 -13.08 -20.43 -10.15
CA PRO A 80 -11.97 -21.35 -9.95
C PRO A 80 -12.35 -22.78 -10.36
N PRO A 81 -11.41 -23.60 -10.85
CA PRO A 81 -11.63 -25.03 -11.05
C PRO A 81 -12.05 -25.74 -9.76
N SER A 82 -12.75 -26.88 -9.86
CA SER A 82 -13.29 -27.61 -8.70
C SER A 82 -12.24 -28.07 -7.68
N VAL A 83 -10.97 -28.19 -8.08
CA VAL A 83 -9.84 -28.54 -7.20
C VAL A 83 -9.42 -27.40 -6.27
N PHE A 84 -9.95 -26.19 -6.47
CA PHE A 84 -9.59 -25.01 -5.70
C PHE A 84 -10.84 -24.23 -5.27
N ALA A 85 -10.85 -23.79 -4.01
CA ALA A 85 -11.89 -22.93 -3.47
C ALA A 85 -11.26 -21.77 -2.69
N TRP A 86 -11.77 -20.57 -2.92
CA TRP A 86 -11.47 -19.41 -2.09
C TRP A 86 -12.03 -19.61 -0.68
N ARG A 87 -11.23 -19.22 0.32
CA ARG A 87 -11.74 -19.03 1.68
C ARG A 87 -12.67 -17.82 1.73
N ASP A 88 -13.46 -17.74 2.80
CA ASP A 88 -14.53 -16.75 2.92
C ASP A 88 -14.03 -15.32 2.82
N GLU A 89 -12.88 -15.03 3.43
CA GLU A 89 -12.29 -13.69 3.37
C GLU A 89 -11.94 -13.29 1.92
N GLU A 90 -11.17 -14.10 1.19
CA GLU A 90 -10.81 -13.79 -0.19
C GLU A 90 -12.04 -13.76 -1.11
N ARG A 91 -13.01 -14.64 -0.88
CA ARG A 91 -14.31 -14.64 -1.59
C ARG A 91 -15.06 -13.32 -1.39
N GLN A 92 -15.14 -12.82 -0.16
CA GLN A 92 -15.77 -11.54 0.14
C GLN A 92 -15.05 -10.38 -0.56
N ARG A 93 -13.71 -10.37 -0.55
CA ARG A 93 -12.91 -9.36 -1.27
C ARG A 93 -13.16 -9.38 -2.77
N ILE A 94 -13.26 -10.57 -3.37
CA ILE A 94 -13.59 -10.73 -4.80
C ILE A 94 -14.99 -10.17 -5.10
N VAL A 95 -15.99 -10.47 -4.25
CA VAL A 95 -17.35 -9.92 -4.41
C VAL A 95 -17.35 -8.39 -4.31
N MET A 96 -16.60 -7.82 -3.36
CA MET A 96 -16.45 -6.36 -3.23
C MET A 96 -15.78 -5.75 -4.47
N ALA A 97 -14.74 -6.39 -5.00
CA ALA A 97 -14.04 -5.97 -6.21
C ALA A 97 -14.94 -6.01 -7.45
N VAL A 98 -15.78 -7.05 -7.60
CA VAL A 98 -16.79 -7.12 -8.67
C VAL A 98 -17.77 -5.95 -8.56
N ARG A 99 -18.31 -5.69 -7.36
CA ARG A 99 -19.23 -4.56 -7.13
C ARG A 99 -18.56 -3.22 -7.41
N ALA A 100 -17.28 -3.06 -7.06
CA ALA A 100 -16.52 -1.85 -7.34
C ALA A 100 -16.35 -1.64 -8.86
N ALA A 101 -15.95 -2.69 -9.59
CA ALA A 101 -15.82 -2.63 -11.04
C ALA A 101 -17.16 -2.33 -11.73
N GLN A 102 -18.26 -2.93 -11.26
CA GLN A 102 -19.62 -2.64 -11.75
C GLN A 102 -20.01 -1.17 -11.54
N ARG A 103 -19.73 -0.59 -10.36
CA ARG A 103 -19.95 0.84 -10.10
C ARG A 103 -19.13 1.72 -11.02
N THR A 104 -17.83 1.43 -11.17
CA THR A 104 -16.93 2.18 -12.05
C THR A 104 -17.41 2.13 -13.50
N GLN A 105 -17.84 0.97 -13.99
CA GLN A 105 -18.35 0.84 -15.35
C GLN A 105 -19.69 1.54 -15.53
N TYR A 106 -20.62 1.40 -14.57
CA TYR A 106 -21.90 2.09 -14.60
C TYR A 106 -21.77 3.62 -14.59
N ALA A 107 -20.79 4.15 -13.87
CA ALA A 107 -20.52 5.59 -13.83
C ALA A 107 -20.12 6.18 -15.21
N LYS A 108 -19.56 5.35 -16.10
CA LYS A 108 -19.18 5.74 -17.46
C LYS A 108 -20.35 5.74 -18.46
N LEU A 109 -21.49 5.16 -18.10
CA LEU A 109 -22.64 5.02 -19.00
C LEU A 109 -23.49 6.30 -19.04
N ASP A 110 -24.02 6.60 -20.22
CA ASP A 110 -25.03 7.65 -20.42
C ASP A 110 -26.44 7.21 -19.98
N ALA A 111 -27.41 8.12 -20.06
CA ALA A 111 -28.78 7.87 -19.66
C ALA A 111 -29.52 6.84 -20.55
N SER A 112 -29.14 6.70 -21.82
CA SER A 112 -29.71 5.73 -22.75
C SER A 112 -29.21 4.32 -22.43
N GLN A 113 -27.89 4.15 -22.32
CA GLN A 113 -27.23 2.89 -21.97
C GLN A 113 -27.70 2.38 -20.60
N LYS A 114 -27.87 3.27 -19.62
CA LYS A 114 -28.42 2.91 -18.30
C LYS A 114 -29.86 2.39 -18.37
N ARG A 115 -30.68 2.89 -19.31
CA ARG A 115 -32.05 2.40 -19.52
C ARG A 115 -32.06 1.02 -20.19
N GLN A 116 -31.16 0.76 -21.14
CA GLN A 116 -31.02 -0.56 -21.76
C GLN A 116 -30.71 -1.66 -20.74
N LEU A 117 -29.99 -1.33 -19.66
CA LEU A 117 -29.73 -2.28 -18.58
C LEU A 117 -30.99 -2.73 -17.82
N ASP A 118 -32.13 -2.02 -17.93
CA ASP A 118 -33.37 -2.46 -17.29
C ASP A 118 -33.88 -3.79 -17.86
N GLU A 119 -33.70 -4.03 -19.16
CA GLU A 119 -34.13 -5.27 -19.82
C GLU A 119 -33.40 -6.50 -19.26
N VAL A 120 -32.12 -6.32 -18.94
CA VAL A 120 -31.28 -7.38 -18.33
C VAL A 120 -31.53 -7.49 -16.83
N ALA A 121 -31.64 -6.35 -16.13
CA ALA A 121 -31.81 -6.30 -14.69
C ALA A 121 -33.21 -6.76 -14.23
N PHE A 122 -34.24 -6.55 -15.06
CA PHE A 122 -35.64 -6.83 -14.74
C PHE A 122 -36.32 -7.64 -15.84
N ARG A 123 -36.10 -8.96 -15.85
CA ARG A 123 -36.67 -9.88 -16.87
C ARG A 123 -38.19 -9.83 -17.03
N ARG A 124 -38.93 -9.37 -16.01
CA ARG A 124 -40.40 -9.23 -16.01
C ARG A 124 -40.87 -7.77 -16.07
N GLY A 125 -39.99 -6.86 -16.49
CA GLY A 125 -40.24 -5.42 -16.46
C GLY A 125 -39.88 -4.79 -15.12
N VAL A 126 -39.64 -3.48 -15.15
CA VAL A 126 -39.26 -2.69 -13.97
C VAL A 126 -40.46 -2.58 -13.02
N PRO A 127 -40.35 -3.02 -11.75
CA PRO A 127 -41.44 -2.91 -10.79
C PRO A 127 -41.91 -1.46 -10.58
N ALA A 128 -43.22 -1.25 -10.51
CA ALA A 128 -43.79 0.05 -10.16
C ALA A 128 -43.36 0.45 -8.74
N GLY A 129 -42.93 1.71 -8.56
CA GLY A 129 -42.51 2.23 -7.25
C GLY A 129 -41.12 1.80 -6.79
N ILE A 130 -40.31 1.13 -7.62
CA ILE A 130 -38.93 0.80 -7.24
C ILE A 130 -38.11 2.07 -6.99
N SER A 131 -37.37 2.11 -5.88
CA SER A 131 -36.51 3.24 -5.57
C SER A 131 -35.39 3.40 -6.61
N HIS A 132 -34.95 4.65 -6.81
CA HIS A 132 -33.83 4.94 -7.71
C HIS A 132 -32.56 4.15 -7.32
N GLU A 133 -32.29 4.01 -6.02
CA GLU A 133 -31.14 3.26 -5.50
C GLU A 133 -31.23 1.76 -5.83
N HIS A 134 -32.38 1.12 -5.57
CA HIS A 134 -32.57 -0.28 -5.90
C HIS A 134 -32.48 -0.53 -7.41
N ARG A 135 -33.05 0.38 -8.22
CA ARG A 135 -32.95 0.29 -9.69
C ARG A 135 -31.50 0.45 -10.17
N SER A 136 -30.77 1.43 -9.64
CA SER A 136 -29.35 1.63 -9.94
C SER A 136 -28.51 0.41 -9.55
N SER A 137 -28.75 -0.15 -8.36
CA SER A 137 -28.07 -1.37 -7.88
C SER A 137 -28.35 -2.58 -8.79
N ALA A 138 -29.60 -2.77 -9.21
CA ALA A 138 -29.98 -3.86 -10.13
C ALA A 138 -29.29 -3.71 -11.49
N ARG A 139 -29.28 -2.50 -12.06
CA ARG A 139 -28.56 -2.20 -13.31
C ARG A 139 -27.06 -2.44 -13.19
N GLN A 140 -26.42 -2.00 -12.10
CA GLN A 140 -25.00 -2.26 -11.85
C GLN A 140 -24.69 -3.76 -11.83
N LYS A 141 -25.53 -4.56 -11.14
CA LYS A 141 -25.38 -6.02 -11.09
C LYS A 141 -25.55 -6.70 -12.44
N ALA A 142 -26.32 -6.11 -13.36
CA ALA A 142 -26.52 -6.59 -14.71
C ALA A 142 -25.29 -6.38 -15.62
N ILE A 143 -24.34 -5.53 -15.23
CA ILE A 143 -23.10 -5.32 -15.98
C ILE A 143 -22.17 -6.52 -15.77
N GLY A 144 -21.87 -7.23 -16.86
CA GLY A 144 -20.82 -8.24 -16.91
C GLY A 144 -19.44 -7.58 -16.85
N ILE A 145 -18.59 -8.04 -15.93
CA ILE A 145 -17.25 -7.49 -15.72
C ILE A 145 -16.19 -8.55 -16.08
N PRO A 146 -15.23 -8.24 -16.97
CA PRO A 146 -14.09 -9.12 -17.24
C PRO A 146 -13.22 -9.32 -16.01
N ALA A 147 -12.62 -10.51 -15.86
CA ALA A 147 -11.76 -10.84 -14.72
C ALA A 147 -10.63 -9.82 -14.51
N GLY A 148 -10.01 -9.32 -15.58
CA GLY A 148 -8.97 -8.28 -15.52
C GLY A 148 -9.42 -6.98 -14.84
N GLN A 149 -10.68 -6.57 -15.02
CA GLN A 149 -11.23 -5.39 -14.33
C GLN A 149 -11.46 -5.66 -12.84
N VAL A 150 -11.81 -6.89 -12.46
CA VAL A 150 -11.93 -7.28 -11.04
C VAL A 150 -10.55 -7.33 -10.39
N ILE A 151 -9.56 -7.91 -11.07
CA ILE A 151 -8.15 -7.95 -10.65
C ILE A 151 -7.63 -6.54 -10.35
N ALA A 152 -7.99 -5.56 -11.17
CA ALA A 152 -7.59 -4.17 -10.99
C ALA A 152 -8.21 -3.49 -9.76
N GLN A 153 -9.32 -4.01 -9.22
CA GLN A 153 -9.99 -3.48 -8.02
C GLN A 153 -9.50 -4.13 -6.71
N LEU A 154 -8.67 -5.17 -6.80
CA LEU A 154 -8.09 -5.84 -5.64
C LEU A 154 -6.83 -5.12 -5.18
N THR A 155 -6.73 -4.88 -3.88
CA THR A 155 -5.58 -4.20 -3.25
C THR A 155 -4.46 -5.17 -2.90
N LEU A 156 -3.27 -4.65 -2.58
CA LEU A 156 -2.13 -5.42 -2.07
C LEU A 156 -2.49 -6.41 -0.96
N TYR A 157 -3.49 -6.09 -0.12
CA TYR A 157 -3.98 -7.00 0.91
C TYR A 157 -4.34 -8.38 0.34
N PHE A 158 -5.14 -8.39 -0.73
CA PHE A 158 -5.56 -9.63 -1.38
C PHE A 158 -4.32 -10.39 -1.86
N TRP A 159 -3.44 -9.72 -2.60
CA TRP A 159 -2.26 -10.35 -3.20
C TRP A 159 -1.28 -10.92 -2.17
N LYS A 160 -1.02 -10.25 -1.04
CA LYS A 160 -0.18 -10.82 0.02
C LYS A 160 -0.81 -12.05 0.68
N ARG A 161 -2.15 -12.11 0.78
CA ARG A 161 -2.86 -13.22 1.45
C ARG A 161 -2.67 -14.54 0.73
N LEU A 162 -2.48 -14.52 -0.59
CA LEU A 162 -2.18 -15.70 -1.40
C LEU A 162 -0.86 -16.39 -1.01
N PHE A 163 0.03 -15.71 -0.28
CA PHE A 163 1.30 -16.25 0.22
C PHE A 163 1.23 -16.71 1.68
N SER A 164 0.07 -16.61 2.33
CA SER A 164 -0.11 -17.09 3.70
C SER A 164 -0.04 -18.61 3.81
N VAL A 165 0.09 -19.13 5.03
CA VAL A 165 0.14 -20.57 5.29
C VAL A 165 -1.14 -21.28 4.83
N ASP A 166 -2.26 -20.56 4.83
CA ASP A 166 -3.57 -21.04 4.42
C ASP A 166 -3.63 -21.53 2.96
N TYR A 167 -2.75 -20.99 2.11
CA TYR A 167 -2.65 -21.27 0.69
C TYR A 167 -1.35 -22.03 0.33
N ASP A 168 -0.65 -22.59 1.31
CA ASP A 168 0.62 -23.29 1.09
C ASP A 168 0.47 -24.48 0.14
N HIS A 169 -0.49 -25.36 0.41
CA HIS A 169 -0.75 -26.56 -0.37
C HIS A 169 -1.54 -26.30 -1.65
N SER A 170 -2.42 -25.29 -1.66
CA SER A 170 -3.35 -25.05 -2.76
C SER A 170 -2.84 -24.05 -3.80
N LEU A 171 -1.93 -23.13 -3.44
CA LEU A 171 -1.38 -22.13 -4.37
C LEU A 171 0.15 -22.11 -4.36
N TRP A 172 0.80 -22.05 -3.20
CA TRP A 172 2.26 -21.87 -3.13
C TRP A 172 3.05 -23.02 -3.75
N LYS A 173 2.94 -24.23 -3.17
CA LYS A 173 3.61 -25.44 -3.65
C LYS A 173 3.26 -25.76 -5.11
N PRO A 174 1.98 -25.75 -5.54
CA PRO A 174 1.62 -26.16 -6.88
C PRO A 174 1.81 -25.08 -7.96
N ALA A 175 1.95 -23.79 -7.62
CA ALA A 175 2.04 -22.72 -8.62
C ALA A 175 3.00 -21.58 -8.23
N LEU A 176 2.72 -20.85 -7.14
CA LEU A 176 3.33 -19.55 -6.86
C LEU A 176 4.84 -19.63 -6.56
N LYS A 177 5.35 -20.75 -6.04
CA LYS A 177 6.80 -20.93 -5.82
C LYS A 177 7.61 -20.75 -7.12
N ARG A 178 7.04 -21.05 -8.28
CA ARG A 178 7.70 -20.88 -9.59
C ARG A 178 7.95 -19.41 -9.96
N MET A 179 7.30 -18.47 -9.29
CA MET A 179 7.58 -17.03 -9.42
C MET A 179 8.91 -16.63 -8.79
N PHE A 180 9.45 -17.47 -7.90
CA PHE A 180 10.66 -17.21 -7.13
C PHE A 180 11.69 -18.32 -7.40
N PRO A 181 12.48 -18.22 -8.49
CA PRO A 181 13.39 -19.27 -8.91
C PRO A 181 14.53 -19.57 -7.93
N GLY A 182 14.85 -18.63 -7.03
CA GLY A 182 15.83 -18.83 -5.97
C GLY A 182 15.48 -20.03 -5.09
N LYS A 183 16.38 -21.01 -5.01
CA LYS A 183 16.15 -22.26 -4.26
C LYS A 183 15.88 -22.01 -2.78
N GLN A 184 16.54 -21.02 -2.18
CA GLN A 184 16.41 -20.68 -0.76
C GLN A 184 15.19 -19.81 -0.44
N VAL A 185 14.43 -19.35 -1.44
CA VAL A 185 13.25 -18.52 -1.19
C VAL A 185 12.09 -19.37 -0.67
N THR A 186 11.75 -19.17 0.60
CA THR A 186 10.63 -19.84 1.26
C THR A 186 9.35 -19.01 1.20
N ARG A 187 8.20 -19.68 1.35
CA ARG A 187 6.89 -19.01 1.44
C ARG A 187 6.85 -18.03 2.60
N ALA A 188 7.37 -18.44 3.76
CA ALA A 188 7.36 -17.65 4.98
C ALA A 188 8.16 -16.35 4.80
N ALA A 189 9.32 -16.41 4.16
CA ALA A 189 10.12 -15.21 3.86
C ALA A 189 9.37 -14.27 2.91
N VAL A 190 8.77 -14.78 1.83
CA VAL A 190 7.96 -13.94 0.91
C VAL A 190 6.77 -13.31 1.66
N ALA A 191 6.04 -14.10 2.45
CA ALA A 191 4.89 -13.62 3.20
C ALA A 191 5.28 -12.54 4.21
N ALA A 192 6.40 -12.70 4.93
CA ALA A 192 6.88 -11.72 5.91
C ALA A 192 7.26 -10.38 5.25
N ASN A 193 7.98 -10.42 4.12
CA ASN A 193 8.37 -9.21 3.40
C ASN A 193 7.16 -8.49 2.78
N LEU A 194 6.21 -9.24 2.18
CA LEU A 194 4.96 -8.66 1.68
C LEU A 194 4.09 -8.06 2.80
N GLU A 195 4.09 -8.67 4.00
CA GLU A 195 3.41 -8.12 5.17
C GLU A 195 4.05 -6.80 5.61
N CYS A 196 5.39 -6.72 5.68
CA CYS A 196 6.09 -5.49 6.03
C CYS A 196 5.75 -4.34 5.07
N ILE A 197 5.82 -4.58 3.76
CA ILE A 197 5.44 -3.60 2.72
C ILE A 197 3.97 -3.18 2.88
N TYR A 198 3.06 -4.13 3.09
CA TYR A 198 1.64 -3.85 3.26
C TYR A 198 1.36 -2.96 4.49
N GLN A 199 1.97 -3.26 5.63
CA GLN A 199 1.79 -2.47 6.84
C GLN A 199 2.28 -1.04 6.66
N THR A 200 3.46 -0.87 6.05
CA THR A 200 4.01 0.47 5.77
C THR A 200 3.13 1.24 4.78
N ARG A 201 2.68 0.60 3.70
CA ARG A 201 1.73 1.20 2.74
C ARG A 201 0.45 1.67 3.43
N ASN A 202 -0.12 0.85 4.32
CA ASN A 202 -1.35 1.21 5.02
C ASN A 202 -1.15 2.38 5.98
N ARG A 203 -0.02 2.43 6.70
CA ARG A 203 0.33 3.58 7.54
C ARG A 203 0.39 4.87 6.74
N ILE A 204 1.08 4.85 5.59
CA ILE A 204 1.17 6.03 4.71
C ILE A 204 -0.23 6.44 4.21
N ALA A 205 -1.08 5.48 3.84
CA ALA A 205 -2.46 5.76 3.43
C ALA A 205 -3.32 6.36 4.55
N HIS A 206 -2.98 6.12 5.81
CA HIS A 206 -3.59 6.75 6.99
C HIS A 206 -2.85 8.04 7.42
N HIS A 207 -1.92 8.54 6.61
CA HIS A 207 -1.08 9.71 6.90
C HIS A 207 -0.28 9.56 8.20
N GLU A 208 0.11 8.32 8.54
CA GLU A 208 1.02 8.05 9.65
C GLU A 208 2.47 8.03 9.17
N PRO A 209 3.41 8.56 9.98
CA PRO A 209 4.80 8.64 9.58
C PRO A 209 5.50 7.27 9.61
N VAL A 210 6.53 7.16 8.76
CA VAL A 210 7.39 5.99 8.57
C VAL A 210 8.84 6.47 8.60
N TYR A 211 9.60 6.02 9.59
CA TYR A 211 11.02 6.35 9.80
C TYR A 211 11.66 5.31 10.73
N GLY A 212 12.97 5.38 10.92
CA GLY A 212 13.74 4.46 11.78
C GLY A 212 13.66 3.01 11.29
N ASN A 213 13.69 2.05 12.21
CA ASN A 213 13.70 0.61 11.87
C ASN A 213 12.57 0.20 10.92
N ARG A 214 11.37 0.78 11.09
CA ARG A 214 10.24 0.47 10.19
C ARG A 214 10.55 0.84 8.73
N LEU A 215 11.22 1.96 8.52
CA LEU A 215 11.64 2.37 7.19
C LEU A 215 12.68 1.40 6.64
N ASP A 216 13.70 1.07 7.42
CA ASP A 216 14.75 0.13 7.03
C ASP A 216 14.19 -1.24 6.68
N ASP A 217 13.37 -1.81 7.56
CA ASP A 217 12.69 -3.09 7.35
C ASP A 217 11.86 -3.08 6.06
N THR A 218 11.24 -1.93 5.73
CA THR A 218 10.46 -1.79 4.50
C THR A 218 11.36 -1.73 3.27
N LEU A 219 12.46 -1.00 3.33
CA LEU A 219 13.42 -0.91 2.22
C LEU A 219 14.04 -2.29 1.94
N ASP A 220 14.45 -3.00 2.98
CA ASP A 220 14.97 -4.36 2.88
C ASP A 220 13.92 -5.32 2.31
N ALA A 221 12.66 -5.18 2.72
CA ALA A 221 11.57 -6.00 2.18
C ALA A 221 11.30 -5.72 0.70
N ILE A 222 11.36 -4.45 0.28
CA ILE A 222 11.26 -4.06 -1.14
C ILE A 222 12.40 -4.69 -1.93
N ASP A 223 13.64 -4.55 -1.44
CA ASP A 223 14.83 -5.08 -2.11
C ASP A 223 14.77 -6.60 -2.23
N PHE A 224 14.34 -7.29 -1.17
CA PHE A 224 14.11 -8.73 -1.17
C PHE A 224 13.10 -9.15 -2.25
N ILE A 225 11.91 -8.55 -2.26
CA ILE A 225 10.87 -8.95 -3.23
C ILE A 225 11.30 -8.61 -4.65
N ALA A 226 11.88 -7.43 -4.87
CA ALA A 226 12.37 -7.02 -6.18
C ALA A 226 13.44 -7.98 -6.71
N ALA A 227 14.38 -8.41 -5.87
CA ALA A 227 15.46 -9.33 -6.25
C ALA A 227 15.00 -10.78 -6.46
N GLN A 228 13.89 -11.21 -5.83
CA GLN A 228 13.44 -12.61 -5.90
C GLN A 228 12.27 -12.83 -6.87
N LEU A 229 11.52 -11.79 -7.24
CA LEU A 229 10.37 -11.92 -8.13
C LEU A 229 10.80 -12.03 -9.59
N GLY A 230 10.55 -13.21 -10.18
CA GLY A 230 10.92 -13.54 -11.56
C GLY A 230 12.34 -14.09 -11.69
N ALA A 231 12.71 -14.46 -12.91
CA ALA A 231 14.04 -14.98 -13.21
C ALA A 231 15.06 -13.86 -13.39
N ALA A 232 16.21 -14.01 -12.74
CA ALA A 232 17.38 -13.17 -12.99
C ALA A 232 17.83 -13.25 -14.45
N ARG A 233 18.38 -12.15 -14.95
CA ARG A 233 19.00 -12.04 -16.29
C ARG A 233 20.48 -12.42 -16.20
N SER A 234 21.21 -12.31 -17.31
CA SER A 234 22.65 -12.65 -17.38
C SER A 234 23.53 -11.90 -16.36
N ASP A 235 23.10 -10.72 -15.90
CA ASP A 235 23.79 -9.92 -14.87
C ASP A 235 23.34 -10.23 -13.44
N GLY A 236 22.62 -11.33 -13.21
CA GLY A 236 22.19 -11.78 -11.88
C GLY A 236 21.03 -10.99 -11.27
N ARG A 237 20.55 -9.92 -11.92
CA ARG A 237 19.43 -9.09 -11.43
C ARG A 237 18.12 -9.42 -12.14
N THR A 238 17.01 -9.29 -11.43
CA THR A 238 15.66 -9.40 -12.02
C THR A 238 15.32 -8.14 -12.82
N PRO A 239 14.42 -8.22 -13.81
CA PRO A 239 13.91 -7.03 -14.49
C PRO A 239 13.26 -6.01 -13.53
N LEU A 240 12.56 -6.48 -12.49
CA LEU A 240 11.92 -5.61 -11.50
C LEU A 240 12.95 -4.82 -10.67
N SER A 241 14.01 -5.47 -10.20
CA SER A 241 15.09 -4.81 -9.47
C SER A 241 15.73 -3.70 -10.31
N LYS A 242 15.97 -3.94 -11.61
CA LYS A 242 16.49 -2.92 -12.54
C LYS A 242 15.52 -1.76 -12.75
N MET A 243 14.23 -2.07 -12.91
CA MET A 243 13.19 -1.07 -13.12
C MET A 243 13.09 -0.11 -11.92
N LEU A 244 13.30 -0.61 -10.70
CA LEU A 244 13.20 0.16 -9.46
C LEU A 244 14.52 0.84 -9.04
N GLU A 245 15.62 0.60 -9.74
CA GLU A 245 16.97 0.98 -9.30
C GLU A 245 17.09 2.47 -8.97
N LYS A 246 16.59 3.34 -9.86
CA LYS A 246 16.67 4.79 -9.69
C LYS A 246 15.81 5.29 -8.54
N GLU A 247 14.55 4.87 -8.50
CA GLU A 247 13.58 5.27 -7.47
C GLU A 247 14.00 4.77 -6.09
N ARG A 248 14.54 3.55 -6.02
CA ARG A 248 15.07 2.97 -4.77
C ARG A 248 16.32 3.75 -4.32
N SER A 249 17.25 4.07 -5.22
CA SER A 249 18.44 4.88 -4.86
C SER A 249 18.03 6.21 -4.25
N ALA A 250 17.15 6.96 -4.94
CA ALA A 250 16.65 8.23 -4.44
C ALA A 250 15.90 8.10 -3.10
N LEU A 251 15.14 7.01 -2.93
CA LEU A 251 14.46 6.72 -1.68
C LEU A 251 15.45 6.43 -0.53
N GLY A 252 16.56 5.76 -0.82
CA GLY A 252 17.66 5.53 0.11
C GLY A 252 18.31 6.84 0.56
N ASP A 253 18.57 7.75 -0.38
CA ASP A 253 19.13 9.07 -0.09
C ASP A 253 18.17 9.90 0.78
N GLN A 254 16.87 9.88 0.47
CA GLN A 254 15.84 10.53 1.29
C GLN A 254 15.77 9.94 2.71
N ALA A 255 15.86 8.61 2.84
CA ALA A 255 15.86 7.93 4.12
C ALA A 255 17.09 8.30 4.98
N ALA A 256 18.27 8.35 4.36
CA ALA A 256 19.51 8.75 5.02
C ALA A 256 19.45 10.21 5.47
N ALA A 257 19.00 11.12 4.60
CA ALA A 257 18.84 12.54 4.94
C ALA A 257 17.85 12.75 6.09
N LEU A 258 16.73 12.03 6.10
CA LEU A 258 15.75 12.07 7.19
C LEU A 258 16.35 11.58 8.51
N ARG A 259 17.11 10.49 8.49
CA ARG A 259 17.80 9.94 9.67
C ARG A 259 18.78 10.94 10.27
N SER A 260 19.71 11.45 9.45
CA SER A 260 20.70 12.44 9.90
C SER A 260 20.05 13.67 10.52
N ARG A 261 18.89 14.10 9.99
CA ARG A 261 18.15 15.23 10.54
C ARG A 261 17.47 14.91 11.87
N ILE A 262 16.87 13.73 12.01
CA ILE A 262 16.29 13.28 13.29
C ILE A 262 17.39 13.20 14.36
N ASP A 263 18.55 12.65 14.01
CA ASP A 263 19.67 12.52 14.95
C ASP A 263 20.22 13.89 15.36
N ALA A 264 20.40 14.82 14.41
CA ALA A 264 20.82 16.19 14.71
C ALA A 264 19.83 16.93 15.62
N LEU A 265 18.53 16.75 15.40
CA LEU A 265 17.49 17.34 16.24
C LEU A 265 17.52 16.77 17.67
N ARG A 266 17.68 15.45 17.81
CA ARG A 266 17.80 14.79 19.12
C ARG A 266 19.00 15.30 19.91
N SER A 267 20.17 15.37 19.29
CA SER A 267 21.39 15.88 19.94
C SER A 267 21.24 17.35 20.38
N SER A 268 20.55 18.17 19.58
CA SER A 268 20.27 19.57 19.94
C SER A 268 19.37 19.68 21.17
N VAL A 269 18.30 18.89 21.23
CA VAL A 269 17.37 18.86 22.38
C VAL A 269 18.06 18.35 23.66
N GLU A 270 18.90 17.32 23.56
CA GLU A 270 19.69 16.80 24.69
C GLU A 270 20.68 17.84 25.22
N THR A 271 21.34 18.57 24.32
CA THR A 271 22.26 19.65 24.70
C THR A 271 21.52 20.79 25.42
N GLN A 272 20.37 21.21 24.90
CA GLN A 272 19.55 22.28 25.51
C GLN A 272 19.02 21.88 26.89
N THR A 273 18.54 20.64 27.04
CA THR A 273 18.06 20.13 28.33
C THR A 273 19.17 19.93 29.35
N GLY A 274 20.36 19.49 28.92
CA GLY A 274 21.55 19.40 29.77
C GLY A 274 22.01 20.77 30.29
N LEU A 275 22.09 21.77 29.41
CA LEU A 275 22.42 23.15 29.78
C LEU A 275 21.41 23.75 30.76
N ALA A 276 20.11 23.54 30.54
CA ALA A 276 19.06 24.02 31.42
C ALA A 276 19.14 23.41 32.83
N ARG A 277 19.46 22.11 32.95
CA ARG A 277 19.64 21.43 34.23
C ARG A 277 20.86 21.96 34.99
N SER A 278 21.98 22.18 34.31
CA SER A 278 23.18 22.75 34.93
C SER A 278 22.95 24.18 35.42
N ALA A 279 22.21 25.00 34.67
CA ALA A 279 21.87 26.36 35.09
C ALA A 279 20.94 26.39 36.32
N ALA A 280 19.98 25.46 36.42
CA ALA A 280 19.10 25.34 37.58
C ALA A 280 19.87 24.97 38.86
N LEU A 281 20.83 24.04 38.77
CA LEU A 281 21.67 23.63 39.91
C LEU A 281 22.56 24.77 40.41
N VAL A 282 23.08 25.63 39.51
CA VAL A 282 23.89 26.80 39.91
C VAL A 282 23.04 27.84 40.64
N ASN A 283 21.78 28.04 40.25
CA ASN A 283 20.87 28.99 40.90
C ASN A 283 20.30 28.50 42.25
N GLU A 284 20.23 27.19 42.51
CA GLU A 284 19.85 26.65 43.83
C GLU A 284 21.02 26.60 44.82
N SER A 285 22.26 26.79 44.34
CA SER A 285 23.49 26.77 45.15
C SER A 285 23.96 28.17 45.57
N ALA A 286 23.26 29.24 45.18
CA ALA A 286 23.57 30.64 45.44
C ALA A 286 22.51 31.26 46.37
#